data_AF-A0A922W7A3-F1
#
_entry.id   AF-A0A922W7A3-F1
#
_cell.length_a   1.000
_cell.length_b   1.000
_cell.length_c   1.000
_cell.angle_alpha   90.00
_cell.angle_beta   90.00
_cell.angle_gamma   90.00
#
_symmetry.space_group_name_H-M   'P 1'
#
loop_
_entity.id
_entity.type
_entity.pdbx_description
1 polymer ?
#
loop_
_entity_poly.entity_id
_entity_poly.type
_entity_poly.pdbx_seq_one_letter_code
_entity_poly.pdbx_strand_id
1 'polypeptide(L)'
;MILARALIIAGVLLLGGCSYTYGILATMVDGRLTFVVDPDQRRPSACLTSIIVMAQDGQRRAQAEPGDDVQLIDRGVVWSNSVGYDCETRFPVTYGAPLAGAPKSPEQPGREVGAKPLTPGVIYEVAAVAGATGYGGGRFRLTTDGRVENLPARGPSNDR
;
A
#
# COMPACT_ATOMS: atom_id res chain seq x y z
N MET A 1 -8.85 12.82 50.22
CA MET A 1 -8.24 13.47 49.04
C MET A 1 -7.11 12.63 48.39
N ILE A 2 -7.21 11.30 48.37
CA ILE A 2 -6.15 10.42 47.80
C ILE A 2 -6.69 9.45 46.73
N LEU A 3 -8.01 9.17 46.68
CA LEU A 3 -8.59 8.28 45.66
C LEU A 3 -8.69 8.90 44.25
N ALA A 4 -8.69 10.21 44.11
CA ALA A 4 -8.89 10.87 42.81
C ALA A 4 -7.65 10.87 41.89
N ARG A 5 -6.46 10.52 42.41
CA ARG A 5 -5.20 10.56 41.63
C ARG A 5 -4.84 9.22 40.99
N ALA A 6 -5.43 8.11 41.44
CA ALA A 6 -5.13 6.77 40.91
C ALA A 6 -5.89 6.45 39.61
N LEU A 7 -7.00 7.12 39.32
CA LEU A 7 -7.82 6.83 38.13
C LEU A 7 -7.22 7.39 36.82
N ILE A 8 -6.30 8.34 36.88
CA ILE A 8 -5.79 9.04 35.69
C ILE A 8 -4.68 8.23 34.98
N ILE A 9 -3.94 7.40 35.71
CA ILE A 9 -2.80 6.64 35.14
C ILE A 9 -3.28 5.36 34.42
N ALA A 10 -4.43 4.79 34.81
CA ALA A 10 -4.99 3.60 34.16
C ALA A 10 -5.64 3.89 32.79
N GLY A 11 -5.97 5.14 32.48
CA GLY A 11 -6.65 5.52 31.24
C GLY A 11 -5.74 5.59 30.00
N VAL A 12 -4.43 5.79 30.18
CA VAL A 12 -3.50 6.02 29.05
C VAL A 12 -3.07 4.72 28.36
N LEU A 13 -3.14 3.57 29.05
CA LEU A 13 -2.71 2.28 28.53
C LEU A 13 -3.75 1.56 27.65
N LEU A 14 -5.01 2.01 27.64
CA LEU A 14 -6.11 1.35 26.92
C LEU A 14 -6.42 1.95 25.54
N LEU A 15 -5.69 2.99 25.12
CA LEU A 15 -5.85 3.65 23.80
C LEU A 15 -4.65 3.43 22.87
N GLY A 16 -3.67 2.62 23.27
CA GLY A 16 -2.57 2.20 22.42
C GLY A 16 -3.02 1.14 21.42
N GLY A 17 -3.70 1.54 20.35
CA GLY A 17 -3.87 0.65 19.20
C GLY A 17 -2.49 0.32 18.63
N CYS A 18 -2.09 -0.96 18.70
CA CYS A 18 -0.82 -1.41 18.12
C CYS A 18 -0.91 -1.40 16.59
N SER A 19 -0.66 -0.24 15.98
CA SER A 19 -0.31 -0.19 14.56
C SER A 19 1.09 -0.77 14.36
N TYR A 20 1.32 -1.36 13.20
CA TYR A 20 2.64 -1.88 12.83
C TYR A 20 2.92 -1.58 11.37
N THR A 21 4.20 -1.50 11.04
CA THR A 21 4.67 -1.31 9.68
C THR A 21 5.37 -2.57 9.18
N TYR A 22 5.38 -2.76 7.86
CA TYR A 22 6.13 -3.83 7.22
C TYR A 22 6.68 -3.39 5.86
N GLY A 23 7.83 -3.96 5.48
CA GLY A 23 8.44 -3.78 4.17
C GLY A 23 7.71 -4.57 3.09
N ILE A 24 7.54 -3.94 1.93
CA ILE A 24 7.08 -4.60 0.71
C ILE A 24 8.23 -4.60 -0.29
N LEU A 25 8.52 -5.77 -0.85
CA LEU A 25 9.42 -5.94 -1.98
C LEU A 25 8.62 -6.20 -3.25
N ALA A 26 9.09 -5.68 -4.36
CA ALA A 26 8.62 -6.02 -5.69
C ALA A 26 9.53 -7.09 -6.30
N THR A 27 8.96 -8.07 -6.97
CA THR A 27 9.69 -9.16 -7.64
C THR A 27 8.96 -9.58 -8.92
N MET A 28 9.63 -10.34 -9.78
CA MET A 28 9.01 -10.97 -10.95
C MET A 28 8.68 -12.42 -10.63
N VAL A 29 7.40 -12.79 -10.68
CA VAL A 29 6.91 -14.18 -10.57
C VAL A 29 6.19 -14.51 -11.87
N ASP A 30 6.65 -15.54 -12.58
CA ASP A 30 6.10 -15.97 -13.86
C ASP A 30 5.98 -14.82 -14.89
N GLY A 31 6.97 -13.93 -14.91
CA GLY A 31 7.01 -12.77 -15.82
C GLY A 31 6.06 -11.63 -15.41
N ARG A 32 5.46 -11.68 -14.23
CA ARG A 32 4.54 -10.66 -13.72
C ARG A 32 5.11 -9.98 -12.49
N LEU A 33 4.92 -8.66 -12.41
CA LEU A 33 5.30 -7.90 -11.22
C LEU A 33 4.42 -8.32 -10.05
N THR A 34 5.04 -8.77 -8.97
CA THR A 34 4.38 -9.26 -7.77
C THR A 34 5.00 -8.61 -6.54
N PHE A 35 4.13 -8.17 -5.64
CA PHE A 35 4.50 -7.61 -4.34
C PHE A 35 4.50 -8.72 -3.30
N VAL A 36 5.56 -8.76 -2.50
CA VAL A 36 5.77 -9.69 -1.40
C VAL A 36 6.17 -8.92 -0.16
N VAL A 37 5.91 -9.49 1.02
CA VAL A 37 6.42 -8.92 2.26
C VAL A 37 7.91 -9.23 2.34
N ASP A 38 8.69 -8.24 2.77
CA ASP A 38 10.11 -8.40 3.10
C ASP A 38 10.30 -9.61 4.03
N PRO A 39 11.04 -10.66 3.61
CA PRO A 39 11.20 -11.88 4.40
C PRO A 39 11.91 -11.67 5.74
N ASP A 40 12.67 -10.57 5.88
CA ASP A 40 13.36 -10.22 7.13
C ASP A 40 12.41 -9.58 8.16
N GLN A 41 11.15 -9.33 7.78
CA GLN A 41 10.14 -8.70 8.62
C GLN A 41 8.97 -9.63 8.91
N ARG A 42 8.25 -9.33 10.01
CA ARG A 42 7.06 -10.09 10.38
C ARG A 42 5.95 -9.84 9.35
N ARG A 43 5.44 -10.92 8.76
CA ARG A 43 4.29 -10.86 7.85
C ARG A 43 3.03 -10.37 8.58
N PRO A 44 2.21 -9.52 7.95
CA PRO A 44 0.89 -9.20 8.45
C PRO A 44 0.05 -10.48 8.50
N SER A 45 -0.69 -10.69 9.58
CA SER A 45 -1.61 -11.82 9.73
C SER A 45 -2.97 -11.60 9.06
N ALA A 46 -3.31 -10.34 8.80
CA ALA A 46 -4.55 -9.92 8.16
C ALA A 46 -4.46 -9.96 6.62
N CYS A 47 -5.61 -10.06 5.96
CA CYS A 47 -5.74 -9.85 4.52
C CYS A 47 -5.56 -8.37 4.15
N LEU A 48 -5.32 -8.13 2.87
CA LEU A 48 -5.13 -6.81 2.28
C LEU A 48 -6.47 -6.15 2.02
N THR A 49 -6.64 -4.97 2.61
CA THR A 49 -7.83 -4.12 2.43
C THR A 49 -7.57 -3.02 1.41
N SER A 50 -6.31 -2.67 1.15
CA SER A 50 -5.95 -1.67 0.15
C SER A 50 -4.53 -1.88 -0.36
N ILE A 51 -4.31 -1.59 -1.64
CA ILE A 51 -3.00 -1.46 -2.25
C ILE A 51 -3.01 -0.28 -3.23
N ILE A 52 -1.94 0.50 -3.22
CA ILE A 52 -1.74 1.64 -4.10
C ILE A 52 -0.30 1.62 -4.62
N VAL A 53 -0.15 1.85 -5.92
CA VAL A 53 1.14 2.02 -6.58
C VAL A 53 1.15 3.37 -7.28
N MET A 54 2.17 4.17 -6.99
CA MET A 54 2.32 5.52 -7.54
C MET A 54 3.73 5.78 -8.05
N ALA A 55 3.83 6.53 -9.15
CA ALA A 55 5.09 7.05 -9.65
C ALA A 55 5.57 8.20 -8.75
N GLN A 56 6.82 8.13 -8.30
CA GLN A 56 7.40 9.19 -7.47
C GLN A 56 7.64 10.49 -8.24
N ASP A 57 7.87 10.40 -9.55
CA ASP A 57 8.34 11.54 -10.33
C ASP A 57 7.24 12.54 -10.71
N GLY A 58 5.95 12.22 -10.61
CA GLY A 58 4.83 13.14 -10.90
C GLY A 58 4.82 13.74 -12.32
N GLN A 59 5.83 13.45 -13.13
CA GLN A 59 6.13 14.06 -14.43
C GLN A 59 5.47 13.27 -15.56
N ARG A 60 5.24 11.97 -15.37
CA ARG A 60 4.52 11.13 -16.33
C ARG A 60 3.16 10.73 -15.75
N ARG A 61 2.14 11.52 -16.07
CA ARG A 61 0.75 11.18 -15.75
C ARG A 61 0.28 10.05 -16.67
N ALA A 62 -0.26 9.00 -16.07
CA ALA A 62 -0.94 7.97 -16.84
C ALA A 62 -2.23 8.55 -17.46
N GLN A 63 -2.70 7.94 -18.54
CA GLN A 63 -3.99 8.31 -19.13
C GLN A 63 -5.13 7.65 -18.33
N ALA A 64 -6.13 8.45 -17.98
CA ALA A 64 -7.35 7.94 -17.34
C ALA A 64 -8.18 7.11 -18.33
N GLU A 65 -8.70 5.99 -17.83
CA GLU A 65 -9.64 5.11 -18.51
C GLU A 65 -11.03 5.21 -17.84
N PRO A 66 -12.10 4.76 -18.51
CA PRO A 66 -13.43 4.73 -17.89
C PRO A 66 -13.43 3.95 -16.57
N GLY A 67 -13.87 4.59 -15.50
CA GLY A 67 -13.95 4.00 -14.16
C GLY A 67 -12.80 4.38 -13.21
N ASP A 68 -11.74 5.03 -13.70
CA ASP A 68 -10.66 5.50 -12.83
C ASP A 68 -11.03 6.74 -12.02
N ASP A 69 -10.50 6.83 -10.80
CA ASP A 69 -10.42 8.10 -10.06
C ASP A 69 -9.33 9.00 -10.70
N VAL A 70 -9.78 9.96 -11.50
CA VAL A 70 -8.93 10.96 -12.17
C VAL A 70 -8.04 11.72 -11.18
N GLN A 71 -8.51 12.00 -9.95
CA GLN A 71 -7.72 12.72 -8.95
C GLN A 71 -6.55 11.88 -8.41
N LEU A 72 -6.67 10.55 -8.41
CA LEU A 72 -5.56 9.67 -8.07
C LEU A 72 -4.55 9.62 -9.22
N ILE A 73 -5.02 9.52 -10.46
CA ILE A 73 -4.16 9.53 -11.65
C ILE A 73 -3.36 10.84 -11.75
N ASP A 74 -4.00 11.98 -11.51
CA ASP A 74 -3.33 13.28 -11.52
C ASP A 74 -2.21 13.40 -10.48
N ARG A 75 -2.30 12.61 -9.39
CA ARG A 75 -1.27 12.49 -8.34
C ARG A 75 -0.21 11.43 -8.65
N GLY A 76 -0.24 10.83 -9.84
CA GLY A 76 0.75 9.82 -10.27
C GLY A 76 0.42 8.39 -9.85
N VAL A 77 -0.80 8.12 -9.36
CA VAL A 77 -1.23 6.75 -9.07
C VAL A 77 -1.40 5.99 -10.38
N VAL A 78 -0.73 4.85 -10.47
CA VAL A 78 -0.75 3.96 -11.64
C VAL A 78 -1.54 2.68 -11.37
N TRP A 79 -1.89 2.41 -10.12
CA TRP A 79 -2.80 1.34 -9.74
C TRP A 79 -3.30 1.57 -8.31
N SER A 80 -4.60 1.38 -8.09
CA SER A 80 -5.22 1.46 -6.76
C SER A 80 -6.39 0.50 -6.70
N ASN A 81 -6.42 -0.35 -5.67
CA ASN A 81 -7.55 -1.23 -5.41
C ASN A 81 -7.81 -1.32 -3.89
N SER A 82 -9.09 -1.38 -3.50
CA SER A 82 -9.47 -1.43 -2.09
C SER A 82 -10.76 -2.20 -1.88
N VAL A 83 -10.80 -2.97 -0.79
CA VAL A 83 -11.95 -3.76 -0.35
C VAL A 83 -12.25 -3.48 1.13
N GLY A 84 -13.38 -3.99 1.61
CA GLY A 84 -13.77 -3.98 3.01
C GLY A 84 -12.87 -4.85 3.89
N TYR A 85 -13.20 -4.91 5.18
CA TYR A 85 -12.47 -5.73 6.16
C TYR A 85 -12.76 -7.22 6.06
N ASP A 86 -13.79 -7.61 5.30
CA ASP A 86 -14.14 -8.97 4.91
C ASP A 86 -13.28 -9.48 3.74
N CYS A 87 -12.02 -9.03 3.66
CA CYS A 87 -11.10 -9.38 2.60
C CYS A 87 -10.59 -10.83 2.69
N GLU A 88 -10.08 -11.33 1.56
CA GLU A 88 -9.47 -12.65 1.48
C GLU A 88 -8.03 -12.61 0.95
N THR A 89 -7.71 -11.62 0.11
CA THR A 89 -6.40 -11.50 -0.52
C THR A 89 -5.29 -11.30 0.50
N ARG A 90 -4.22 -12.08 0.37
CA ARG A 90 -2.98 -11.96 1.15
C ARG A 90 -1.80 -11.84 0.21
N PHE A 91 -0.65 -11.40 0.71
CA PHE A 91 0.59 -11.49 -0.07
C PHE A 91 0.93 -12.96 -0.38
N PRO A 92 1.52 -13.26 -1.55
CA PRO A 92 1.93 -12.33 -2.62
C PRO A 92 0.75 -11.72 -3.40
N VAL A 93 0.90 -10.48 -3.90
CA VAL A 93 -0.11 -9.83 -4.76
C VAL A 93 0.49 -9.37 -6.08
N THR A 94 -0.12 -9.79 -7.18
CA THR A 94 0.31 -9.40 -8.53
C THR A 94 -0.22 -8.01 -8.90
N TYR A 95 0.63 -7.18 -9.51
CA TYR A 95 0.26 -5.85 -10.00
C TYR A 95 -0.94 -5.93 -10.95
N GLY A 96 -1.97 -5.15 -10.66
CA GLY A 96 -3.22 -5.11 -11.43
C GLY A 96 -4.22 -6.22 -11.12
N ALA A 97 -3.91 -7.17 -10.24
CA ALA A 97 -4.89 -8.16 -9.82
C ALA A 97 -5.90 -7.54 -8.83
N PRO A 98 -7.22 -7.76 -8.97
CA PRO A 98 -8.19 -7.25 -8.02
C PRO A 98 -8.00 -7.88 -6.63
N LEU A 99 -8.25 -7.11 -5.57
CA LEU A 99 -8.37 -7.68 -4.23
C LEU A 99 -9.73 -8.38 -4.10
N ALA A 100 -9.74 -9.51 -3.40
CA ALA A 100 -10.93 -10.29 -3.10
C ALA A 100 -11.56 -9.81 -1.78
N GLY A 101 -12.84 -9.48 -1.84
CA GLY A 101 -13.65 -8.99 -0.71
C GLY A 101 -14.81 -8.12 -1.22
N ALA A 102 -15.74 -7.77 -0.34
CA ALA A 102 -16.77 -6.80 -0.69
C ALA A 102 -16.18 -5.39 -0.82
N PRO A 103 -16.82 -4.47 -1.56
CA PRO A 103 -16.46 -3.06 -1.53
C PRO A 103 -16.53 -2.50 -0.11
N LYS A 104 -15.65 -1.55 0.22
CA LYS A 104 -15.64 -0.87 1.52
C LYS A 104 -16.96 -0.17 1.85
N SER A 105 -17.64 0.34 0.82
CA SER A 105 -18.99 0.89 0.92
C SER A 105 -19.77 0.58 -0.37
N PRO A 106 -21.02 0.09 -0.28
CA PRO A 106 -21.86 -0.12 -1.46
C PRO A 106 -22.28 1.20 -2.13
N GLU A 107 -22.28 2.31 -1.39
CA GLU A 107 -22.68 3.64 -1.88
C GLU A 107 -21.50 4.46 -2.40
N GLN A 108 -20.28 4.07 -2.02
CA GLN A 108 -19.04 4.70 -2.45
C GLN A 108 -18.11 3.60 -2.96
N PRO A 109 -18.21 3.22 -4.25
CA PRO A 109 -17.20 2.37 -4.85
C PRO A 109 -15.83 2.98 -4.57
N GLY A 110 -14.84 2.13 -4.27
CA GLY A 110 -13.50 2.57 -3.91
C GLY A 110 -12.96 3.54 -4.94
N ARG A 111 -12.11 4.47 -4.50
CA ARG A 111 -11.33 5.32 -5.41
C ARG A 111 -10.26 4.45 -6.05
N GLU A 112 -10.66 3.75 -7.10
CA GLU A 112 -9.85 2.75 -7.80
C GLU A 112 -9.19 3.36 -9.02
N VAL A 113 -8.04 2.80 -9.36
CA VAL A 113 -7.32 3.11 -10.60
C VAL A 113 -6.90 1.78 -11.18
N GLY A 114 -7.38 1.47 -12.38
CA GLY A 114 -6.96 0.31 -13.15
C GLY A 114 -5.45 0.35 -13.38
N ALA A 115 -4.81 -0.83 -13.42
CA ALA A 115 -3.37 -0.89 -13.56
C ALA A 115 -2.89 -0.29 -14.88
N LYS A 116 -2.00 0.71 -14.78
CA LYS A 116 -1.40 1.40 -15.91
C LYS A 116 -0.04 0.79 -16.26
N PRO A 117 0.40 0.89 -17.53
CA PRO A 117 1.74 0.47 -17.91
C PRO A 117 2.80 1.17 -17.06
N LEU A 118 3.72 0.37 -16.51
CA LEU A 118 4.88 0.89 -15.79
C LEU A 118 5.99 1.25 -16.78
N THR A 119 6.68 2.35 -16.52
CA THR A 119 7.80 2.80 -17.34
C THR A 119 9.12 2.33 -16.71
N PRO A 120 10.01 1.69 -17.48
CA PRO A 120 11.39 1.48 -17.07
C PRO A 120 12.09 2.79 -16.67
N GLY A 121 12.94 2.73 -15.65
CA GLY A 121 13.68 3.88 -15.12
C GLY A 121 12.91 4.72 -14.10
N VAL A 122 11.57 4.66 -14.07
CA VAL A 122 10.74 5.38 -13.11
C VAL A 122 10.73 4.67 -11.77
N ILE A 123 10.84 5.44 -10.69
CA ILE A 123 10.72 4.94 -9.32
C ILE A 123 9.23 4.92 -8.94
N TYR A 124 8.78 3.77 -8.50
CA TYR A 124 7.44 3.54 -7.99
C TYR A 124 7.47 3.28 -6.50
N GLU A 125 6.44 3.76 -5.82
CA GLU A 125 6.16 3.43 -4.43
C GLU A 125 4.92 2.56 -4.38
N VAL A 126 5.01 1.47 -3.62
CA VAL A 126 3.86 0.62 -3.28
C VAL A 126 3.54 0.85 -1.81
N ALA A 127 2.28 1.12 -1.51
CA ALA A 127 1.78 1.13 -0.15
C ALA A 127 0.58 0.19 -0.04
N ALA A 128 0.43 -0.49 1.09
CA ALA A 128 -0.66 -1.41 1.31
C ALA A 128 -1.16 -1.35 2.75
N VAL A 129 -2.45 -1.67 2.94
CA VAL A 129 -3.05 -1.81 4.26
C VAL A 129 -3.51 -3.25 4.44
N ALA A 130 -3.09 -3.87 5.54
CA ALA A 130 -3.51 -5.20 5.95
C ALA A 130 -4.40 -5.11 7.21
N GLY A 131 -5.66 -5.52 7.07
CA GLY A 131 -6.69 -5.32 8.09
C GLY A 131 -6.88 -3.82 8.40
N ALA A 132 -6.93 -3.49 9.69
CA ALA A 132 -7.14 -2.11 10.16
C ALA A 132 -5.86 -1.39 10.63
N THR A 133 -4.77 -2.12 10.92
CA THR A 133 -3.62 -1.58 11.67
C THR A 133 -2.25 -1.89 11.06
N GLY A 134 -2.17 -2.71 10.02
CA GLY A 134 -0.91 -3.05 9.34
C GLY A 134 -0.66 -2.16 8.13
N TYR A 135 0.43 -1.40 8.13
CA TYR A 135 0.79 -0.47 7.05
C TYR A 135 2.08 -0.91 6.35
N GLY A 136 1.96 -1.32 5.10
CA GLY A 136 3.06 -1.79 4.28
C GLY A 136 3.58 -0.72 3.33
N GLY A 137 4.88 -0.69 3.09
CA GLY A 137 5.50 0.23 2.15
C GLY A 137 6.74 -0.35 1.46
N GLY A 138 6.94 0.02 0.20
CA GLY A 138 8.09 -0.40 -0.60
C GLY A 138 8.39 0.56 -1.74
N ARG A 139 9.63 0.54 -2.22
CA ARG A 139 10.08 1.33 -3.37
C ARG A 139 10.75 0.42 -4.36
N PHE A 140 10.44 0.57 -5.63
CA PHE A 140 11.03 -0.23 -6.68
C PHE A 140 11.17 0.54 -7.99
N ARG A 141 11.99 0.01 -8.87
CA ARG A 141 12.17 0.49 -10.23
C ARG A 141 12.21 -0.70 -11.17
N LEU A 142 11.57 -0.56 -12.33
CA LEU A 142 11.81 -1.47 -13.45
C LEU A 142 13.06 -1.01 -14.20
N THR A 143 14.00 -1.91 -14.42
CA THR A 143 15.19 -1.63 -15.24
C THR A 143 14.85 -1.76 -16.73
N THR A 144 15.70 -1.23 -17.61
CA THR A 144 15.49 -1.29 -19.07
C THR A 144 15.55 -2.70 -19.64
N ASP A 145 16.20 -3.63 -18.96
CA ASP A 145 16.23 -5.07 -19.27
C ASP A 145 15.06 -5.85 -18.64
N GLY A 146 14.06 -5.16 -18.05
CA GLY A 146 12.83 -5.77 -17.53
C GLY A 146 12.96 -6.42 -16.15
N ARG A 147 14.06 -6.18 -15.44
CA ARG A 147 14.24 -6.66 -14.06
C ARG A 147 13.62 -5.66 -13.07
N VAL A 148 13.38 -6.15 -11.86
CA VAL A 148 12.90 -5.33 -10.74
C VAL A 148 14.07 -5.06 -9.80
N GLU A 149 14.27 -3.79 -9.46
CA GLU A 149 15.21 -3.34 -8.45
C GLU A 149 14.43 -2.77 -7.26
N ASN A 150 14.63 -3.34 -6.08
CA ASN A 150 14.09 -2.79 -4.83
C ASN A 150 15.03 -1.71 -4.30
N LEU A 151 14.46 -0.57 -3.95
CA LEU A 151 15.20 0.60 -3.46
C LEU A 151 15.03 0.72 -1.95
N PRO A 152 16.00 1.31 -1.23
CA PRO A 152 15.84 1.61 0.17
C PRO A 152 14.59 2.47 0.43
N ALA A 153 13.96 2.24 1.58
CA ALA A 153 12.91 3.13 2.08
C ALA A 153 13.43 4.58 2.09
N ARG A 154 12.54 5.57 1.88
CA ARG A 154 12.94 6.96 2.10
C ARG A 154 13.40 7.07 3.56
N GLY A 155 14.64 7.50 3.76
CA GLY A 155 15.08 7.88 5.11
C GLY A 155 14.18 8.99 5.66
N PRO A 156 14.22 9.26 6.98
CA PRO A 156 13.55 10.44 7.51
C PRO A 156 14.03 11.66 6.73
N SER A 157 13.10 12.38 6.10
CA SER A 157 13.40 13.63 5.40
C SER A 157 14.00 14.60 6.41
N ASN A 158 15.27 14.97 6.25
CA ASN A 158 15.93 15.98 7.07
C ASN A 158 15.58 17.42 6.61
N ASP A 159 14.42 17.60 5.98
CA ASP A 159 13.92 18.93 5.62
C ASP A 159 13.30 19.56 6.88
N ARG A 160 14.14 20.29 7.62
CA ARG A 160 13.76 21.29 8.62
C ARG A 160 13.61 22.66 7.96
#